data_AF-A0A937Z0U8-F1
#
_entry.id   AF-A0A937Z0U8-F1
#
_cell.length_a   1.000
_cell.length_b   1.000
_cell.length_c   1.000
_cell.angle_alpha   90.00
_cell.angle_beta   90.00
_cell.angle_gamma   90.00
#
_symmetry.space_group_name_H-M   'P 1'
#
loop_
_entity.id
_entity.type
_entity.pdbx_description
1 polymer ?
#
loop_
_entity_poly.entity_id
_entity_poly.type
_entity_poly.pdbx_seq_one_letter_code
_entity_poly.pdbx_strand_id
1 'polypeptide(L)'
;MAQVVLAASALMQYHAIAPSAGDLLLDDRLLKWCKANAIPLVVSTRSTDPQIAECSTPLAQVSVGDRTVAVMNLVTEGGVDLRALTDMATKARGRGDHVILVSHLTRPQTETILSNPQLRECLAVVLIAPFDEATTNGEVSSLAGIPAAPLPPAAHAIAQLSLGGPNGVGIQNHRVTEDADPDPDVAKLVASYLRQLGETAGQSVPGVPWTMKSVEYQFAPAQACGECHPAQYDAWRRGPHAGSVAALKLENRAMTDCMVCHSEYLRRTRWLPAASEDGGGVECSACHGDGVVHALTRDPARIDRTPLDALCQVCHTPDHSPHFEPVAGREAIRH
;
A
#
# COMPACT_ATOMS: atom_id res chain seq x y z
N MET A 1 9.34 -8.37 -8.14
CA MET A 1 9.52 -7.83 -6.76
C MET A 1 9.17 -8.76 -5.59
N ALA A 2 8.07 -9.54 -5.63
CA ALA A 2 7.58 -10.30 -4.46
C ALA A 2 8.65 -11.17 -3.75
N GLN A 3 9.51 -11.87 -4.48
CA GLN A 3 10.55 -12.74 -3.88
C GLN A 3 11.60 -11.98 -3.06
N VAL A 4 11.92 -10.75 -3.46
CA VAL A 4 12.93 -9.91 -2.80
C VAL A 4 12.37 -9.27 -1.54
N VAL A 5 11.11 -8.82 -1.59
CA VAL A 5 10.39 -8.35 -0.41
C VAL A 5 10.32 -9.46 0.64
N LEU A 6 9.93 -10.67 0.25
CA LEU A 6 9.83 -11.81 1.15
C LEU A 6 11.20 -12.24 1.71
N ALA A 7 12.26 -12.20 0.90
CA ALA A 7 13.61 -12.49 1.38
C ALA A 7 14.13 -11.41 2.34
N ALA A 8 13.84 -10.13 2.10
CA ALA A 8 14.13 -9.06 3.04
C ALA A 8 13.31 -9.21 4.34
N SER A 9 12.05 -9.65 4.26
CA SER A 9 11.23 -9.96 5.45
C SER A 9 11.83 -11.07 6.33
N ALA A 10 12.52 -12.04 5.74
CA ALA A 10 13.25 -13.06 6.50
C ALA A 10 14.44 -12.43 7.26
N LEU A 11 15.21 -11.56 6.60
CA LEU A 11 16.33 -10.84 7.23
C LEU A 11 15.87 -9.91 8.35
N MET A 12 14.71 -9.27 8.18
CA MET A 12 14.08 -8.40 9.18
C MET A 12 13.33 -9.18 10.28
N GLN A 13 13.31 -10.51 10.22
CA GLN A 13 12.72 -11.39 11.24
C GLN A 13 11.26 -11.06 11.58
N TYR A 14 10.42 -10.95 10.55
CA TYR A 14 8.98 -10.73 10.75
C TYR A 14 8.37 -11.87 11.58
N HIS A 15 7.53 -11.53 12.57
CA HIS A 15 6.88 -12.51 13.45
C HIS A 15 5.50 -12.96 12.96
N ALA A 16 4.83 -12.12 12.16
CA ALA A 16 3.53 -12.37 11.55
C ALA A 16 3.31 -11.35 10.42
N ILE A 17 2.40 -11.66 9.49
CA ILE A 17 2.01 -10.76 8.39
C ILE A 17 0.49 -10.61 8.41
N ALA A 18 -0.01 -9.38 8.46
CA ALA A 18 -1.42 -9.05 8.30
C ALA A 18 -1.65 -8.46 6.88
N PRO A 19 -1.93 -9.29 5.87
CA PRO A 19 -1.99 -8.88 4.48
C PRO A 19 -3.17 -7.95 4.19
N SER A 20 -2.97 -7.04 3.24
CA SER A 20 -4.03 -6.33 2.53
C SER A 20 -4.70 -7.24 1.51
N ALA A 21 -5.79 -6.77 0.89
CA ALA A 21 -6.41 -7.52 -0.20
C ALA A 21 -5.50 -7.63 -1.42
N GLY A 22 -4.67 -6.62 -1.69
CA GLY A 22 -3.69 -6.66 -2.77
C GLY A 22 -2.67 -7.78 -2.56
N ASP A 23 -2.20 -7.98 -1.33
CA ASP A 23 -1.25 -9.03 -0.98
C ASP A 23 -1.82 -10.45 -1.18
N LEU A 24 -3.14 -10.62 -1.02
CA LEU A 24 -3.84 -11.89 -1.19
C LEU A 24 -4.29 -12.15 -2.63
N LEU A 25 -4.49 -11.11 -3.43
CA LEU A 25 -4.84 -11.20 -4.85
C LEU A 25 -3.62 -11.43 -5.74
N LEU A 26 -2.43 -11.12 -5.24
CA LEU A 26 -1.18 -11.55 -5.84
C LEU A 26 -1.08 -13.07 -5.81
N ASP A 27 -0.32 -13.61 -6.75
CA ASP A 27 -0.08 -15.05 -6.84
C ASP A 27 0.30 -15.72 -5.50
N ASP A 28 0.31 -17.04 -5.51
CA ASP A 28 0.50 -17.85 -4.29
C ASP A 28 1.89 -17.77 -3.63
N ARG A 29 2.78 -16.86 -4.08
CA ARG A 29 4.13 -16.71 -3.51
C ARG A 29 4.12 -16.28 -2.05
N LEU A 30 3.26 -15.34 -1.65
CA LEU A 30 3.16 -14.92 -0.24
C LEU A 30 2.69 -16.09 0.62
N LEU A 31 1.63 -16.78 0.21
CA LEU A 31 1.06 -17.95 0.89
C LEU A 31 2.12 -19.05 1.06
N LYS A 32 2.81 -19.41 -0.03
CA LYS A 32 3.88 -20.42 -0.02
C LYS A 32 5.06 -20.00 0.85
N TRP A 33 5.47 -18.75 0.80
CA TRP A 33 6.59 -18.26 1.59
C TRP A 33 6.28 -18.26 3.09
N CYS A 34 5.09 -17.79 3.49
CA CYS A 34 4.64 -17.84 4.88
C CYS A 34 4.66 -19.29 5.40
N LYS A 35 4.12 -20.24 4.63
CA LYS A 35 4.15 -21.67 4.97
C LYS A 35 5.58 -22.21 5.07
N ALA A 36 6.45 -21.88 4.12
CA ALA A 36 7.83 -22.36 4.09
C ALA A 36 8.70 -21.81 5.22
N ASN A 37 8.42 -20.61 5.71
CA ASN A 37 9.19 -19.94 6.77
C ASN A 37 8.50 -19.96 8.13
N ALA A 38 7.38 -20.69 8.25
CA ALA A 38 6.55 -20.73 9.46
C ALA A 38 6.14 -19.34 9.98
N ILE A 39 5.92 -18.40 9.06
CA ILE A 39 5.42 -17.05 9.38
C ILE A 39 3.88 -17.07 9.33
N PRO A 40 3.19 -16.75 10.43
CA PRO A 40 1.74 -16.63 10.45
C PRO A 40 1.23 -15.58 9.48
N LEU A 41 0.46 -16.00 8.46
CA LEU A 41 -0.33 -15.11 7.63
C LEU A 41 -1.70 -14.90 8.31
N VAL A 42 -1.93 -13.72 8.87
CA VAL A 42 -3.09 -13.43 9.73
C VAL A 42 -4.27 -12.95 8.89
N VAL A 43 -5.34 -13.73 8.81
CA VAL A 43 -6.59 -13.35 8.11
C VAL A 43 -7.76 -13.74 9.00
N SER A 44 -8.35 -12.77 9.71
CA SER A 44 -9.45 -13.03 10.64
C SER A 44 -10.84 -13.02 9.96
N THR A 45 -10.91 -12.63 8.69
CA THR A 45 -12.11 -12.75 7.86
C THR A 45 -12.25 -14.16 7.30
N ARG A 46 -13.47 -14.55 6.98
CA ARG A 46 -13.73 -15.84 6.34
C ARG A 46 -13.42 -15.74 4.85
N SER A 47 -12.28 -16.28 4.45
CA SER A 47 -11.92 -16.40 3.04
C SER A 47 -12.79 -17.42 2.31
N THR A 48 -13.13 -17.11 1.07
CA THR A 48 -13.75 -18.07 0.14
C THR A 48 -12.72 -18.83 -0.70
N ASP A 49 -11.46 -18.38 -0.69
CA ASP A 49 -10.37 -19.04 -1.38
C ASP A 49 -9.81 -20.20 -0.53
N PRO A 50 -9.84 -21.45 -1.02
CA PRO A 50 -9.30 -22.59 -0.29
C PRO A 50 -7.82 -22.48 0.07
N GLN A 51 -7.00 -21.82 -0.75
CA GLN A 51 -5.56 -21.68 -0.50
C GLN A 51 -5.29 -20.70 0.64
N ILE A 52 -6.01 -19.57 0.65
CA ILE A 52 -5.94 -18.60 1.75
C ILE A 52 -6.44 -19.27 3.03
N ALA A 53 -7.57 -19.98 2.98
CA ALA A 53 -8.11 -20.70 4.14
C ALA A 53 -7.15 -21.76 4.69
N GLU A 54 -6.37 -22.44 3.84
CA GLU A 54 -5.37 -23.44 4.26
C GLU A 54 -4.12 -22.80 4.86
N CYS A 55 -3.64 -21.70 4.28
CA CYS A 55 -2.34 -21.12 4.62
C CYS A 55 -2.40 -19.98 5.63
N SER A 56 -3.58 -19.46 5.94
CA SER A 56 -3.78 -18.38 6.92
C SER A 56 -4.18 -18.90 8.30
N THR A 57 -3.92 -18.08 9.31
CA THR A 57 -4.45 -18.24 10.67
C THR A 57 -5.32 -17.04 10.99
N PRO A 58 -6.43 -17.20 11.74
CA PRO A 58 -7.27 -16.07 12.08
C PRO A 58 -6.67 -15.17 13.17
N LEU A 59 -5.61 -15.63 13.86
CA LEU A 59 -4.93 -14.89 14.92
C LEU A 59 -3.48 -15.38 15.03
N ALA A 60 -2.53 -14.46 15.23
CA ALA A 60 -1.15 -14.78 15.59
C ALA A 60 -0.84 -14.25 17.00
N GLN A 61 -0.16 -15.06 17.82
CA GLN A 61 0.38 -14.63 19.10
C GLN A 61 1.87 -14.35 18.94
N VAL A 62 2.29 -13.15 19.33
CA VAL A 62 3.69 -12.70 19.26
C VAL A 62 4.14 -12.32 20.68
N SER A 63 5.24 -12.91 21.13
CA SER A 63 5.84 -12.57 22.42
C SER A 63 6.74 -11.34 22.29
N VAL A 64 6.52 -10.35 23.16
CA VAL A 64 7.33 -9.13 23.25
C VAL A 64 7.77 -8.99 24.71
N GLY A 65 9.01 -9.41 24.99
CA GLY A 65 9.51 -9.52 26.37
C GLY A 65 8.72 -10.57 27.16
N ASP A 66 8.14 -10.16 28.29
CA ASP A 66 7.32 -10.98 29.18
C ASP A 66 5.81 -10.96 28.82
N ARG A 67 5.44 -10.22 27.78
CA ARG A 67 4.05 -10.04 27.35
C ARG A 67 3.77 -10.75 26.05
N THR A 68 2.49 -11.06 25.83
CA THR A 68 1.99 -11.60 24.57
C THR A 68 1.04 -10.61 23.92
N VAL A 69 1.21 -10.45 22.61
CA VAL A 69 0.35 -9.64 21.74
C VAL A 69 -0.38 -10.59 20.81
N ALA A 70 -1.70 -10.49 20.76
CA ALA A 70 -2.54 -11.21 19.82
C ALA A 70 -2.89 -10.28 18.65
N VAL A 71 -2.45 -10.65 17.45
CA VAL A 71 -2.69 -9.88 16.22
C VAL A 71 -3.83 -10.53 15.43
N MET A 72 -4.82 -9.71 15.08
CA MET A 72 -5.97 -10.04 14.24
C MET A 72 -5.97 -9.10 13.02
N ASN A 73 -6.60 -9.53 11.92
CA ASN A 73 -6.59 -8.79 10.66
C ASN A 73 -7.97 -8.80 9.97
N LEU A 74 -8.46 -7.61 9.63
CA LEU A 74 -9.64 -7.42 8.78
C LEU A 74 -9.20 -7.01 7.38
N VAL A 75 -9.59 -7.79 6.38
CA VAL A 75 -9.26 -7.53 4.98
C VAL A 75 -10.53 -7.61 4.13
N THR A 76 -10.59 -6.89 3.01
CA THR A 76 -11.77 -6.87 2.12
C THR A 76 -11.97 -8.18 1.33
N GLU A 77 -11.21 -9.23 1.64
CA GLU A 77 -11.39 -10.58 1.11
C GLU A 77 -12.32 -11.36 2.04
N GLY A 78 -13.42 -11.86 1.47
CA GLY A 78 -14.41 -12.64 2.19
C GLY A 78 -15.37 -11.85 3.09
N GLY A 79 -16.04 -12.56 3.99
CA GLY A 79 -17.01 -12.00 4.94
C GLY A 79 -16.49 -11.97 6.37
N VAL A 80 -16.94 -11.00 7.18
CA VAL A 80 -16.61 -10.95 8.62
C VAL A 80 -17.61 -11.78 9.40
N ASP A 81 -17.16 -12.89 10.00
CA ASP A 81 -17.95 -13.59 11.02
C ASP A 81 -17.73 -12.91 12.38
N LEU A 82 -18.62 -11.98 12.72
CA LEU A 82 -18.51 -11.17 13.93
C LEU A 82 -18.47 -12.01 15.21
N ARG A 83 -19.18 -13.15 15.23
CA ARG A 83 -19.22 -14.04 16.40
C ARG A 83 -17.88 -14.73 16.59
N ALA A 84 -17.35 -15.34 15.54
CA ALA A 84 -16.04 -15.98 15.57
C ALA A 84 -14.93 -14.97 15.92
N LEU A 85 -14.98 -13.76 15.34
CA LEU A 85 -14.05 -12.67 15.64
C LEU A 85 -14.07 -12.29 17.13
N THR A 86 -15.26 -12.13 17.70
CA THR A 86 -15.45 -11.76 19.11
C THR A 86 -15.00 -12.87 20.05
N ASP A 87 -15.31 -14.14 19.74
CA ASP A 87 -14.90 -15.30 20.53
C ASP A 87 -13.37 -15.42 20.59
N MET A 88 -12.70 -15.18 19.45
CA MET A 88 -11.23 -15.17 19.38
C MET A 88 -10.61 -14.05 20.21
N ALA A 89 -11.11 -12.82 20.07
CA ALA A 89 -10.62 -11.67 20.84
C ALA A 89 -10.82 -11.89 22.36
N THR A 90 -11.99 -12.41 22.76
CA THR A 90 -12.30 -12.74 24.16
C THR A 90 -11.36 -13.79 24.71
N LYS A 91 -11.09 -14.86 23.94
CA LYS A 91 -10.17 -15.93 24.35
C LYS A 91 -8.74 -15.40 24.49
N ALA A 92 -8.28 -14.56 23.56
CA ALA A 92 -6.95 -13.96 23.63
C ALA A 92 -6.80 -13.06 24.86
N ARG A 93 -7.75 -12.16 25.09
CA ARG A 93 -7.75 -11.31 26.28
C ARG A 93 -7.82 -12.11 27.59
N GLY A 94 -8.59 -13.20 27.61
CA GLY A 94 -8.68 -14.10 28.76
C GLY A 94 -7.37 -14.79 29.14
N ARG A 95 -6.42 -14.91 28.19
CA ARG A 95 -5.04 -15.39 28.46
C ARG A 95 -4.10 -14.29 28.96
N GLY A 96 -4.57 -13.04 29.00
CA GLY A 96 -3.75 -11.87 29.30
C GLY A 96 -3.06 -11.26 28.08
N ASP A 97 -3.41 -11.68 26.85
CA ASP A 97 -2.85 -11.11 25.63
C ASP A 97 -3.35 -9.66 25.41
N HIS A 98 -2.48 -8.77 24.93
CA HIS A 98 -2.93 -7.49 24.35
C HIS A 98 -3.43 -7.75 22.93
N VAL A 99 -4.72 -7.49 22.68
CA VAL A 99 -5.32 -7.76 21.35
C VAL A 99 -5.20 -6.53 20.45
N ILE A 100 -4.50 -6.69 19.33
CA ILE A 100 -4.35 -5.70 18.27
C ILE A 100 -5.20 -6.13 17.08
N LEU A 101 -6.01 -5.22 16.56
CA LEU A 101 -6.76 -5.42 15.33
C LEU A 101 -6.17 -4.57 14.21
N VAL A 102 -5.59 -5.19 13.19
CA VAL A 102 -5.19 -4.52 11.95
C VAL A 102 -6.40 -4.48 11.03
N SER A 103 -6.79 -3.30 10.53
CA SER A 103 -7.92 -3.17 9.60
C SER A 103 -7.45 -2.56 8.29
N HIS A 104 -7.58 -3.33 7.21
CA HIS A 104 -7.48 -2.91 5.81
C HIS A 104 -8.84 -2.53 5.21
N LEU A 105 -9.87 -2.39 6.05
CA LEU A 105 -11.20 -1.96 5.63
C LEU A 105 -11.32 -0.43 5.69
N THR A 106 -12.36 0.10 5.04
CA THR A 106 -12.69 1.52 5.20
C THR A 106 -13.07 1.83 6.65
N ARG A 107 -12.92 3.10 7.07
CA ARG A 107 -13.34 3.55 8.41
C ARG A 107 -14.79 3.17 8.74
N PRO A 108 -15.80 3.42 7.88
CA PRO A 108 -17.19 3.05 8.18
C PRO A 108 -17.42 1.54 8.34
N GLN A 109 -16.74 0.71 7.53
CA GLN A 109 -16.81 -0.74 7.66
C GLN A 109 -16.21 -1.20 9.00
N THR A 110 -15.07 -0.63 9.36
CA THR A 110 -14.41 -0.92 10.64
C THR A 110 -15.28 -0.48 11.83
N GLU A 111 -15.86 0.72 11.80
CA GLU A 111 -16.78 1.21 12.84
C GLU A 111 -18.02 0.33 12.99
N THR A 112 -18.57 -0.16 11.86
CA THR A 112 -19.72 -1.07 11.89
C THR A 112 -19.38 -2.35 12.65
N ILE A 113 -18.20 -2.93 12.43
CA ILE A 113 -17.73 -4.13 13.15
C ILE A 113 -17.51 -3.82 14.63
N LEU A 114 -16.91 -2.67 14.93
CA LEU A 114 -16.69 -2.19 16.29
C LEU A 114 -17.98 -1.75 17.00
N SER A 115 -19.14 -1.70 16.35
CA SER A 115 -20.40 -1.48 17.06
C SER A 115 -20.69 -2.57 18.10
N ASN A 116 -20.08 -3.76 17.97
CA ASN A 116 -20.16 -4.83 18.95
C ASN A 116 -19.34 -4.49 20.22
N PRO A 117 -19.99 -4.26 21.38
CA PRO A 117 -19.30 -3.84 22.61
C PRO A 117 -18.35 -4.91 23.17
N GLN A 118 -18.69 -6.19 23.07
CA GLN A 118 -17.85 -7.28 23.59
C GLN A 118 -16.51 -7.35 22.85
N LEU A 119 -16.55 -7.18 21.53
CA LEU A 119 -15.34 -7.08 20.73
C LEU A 119 -14.52 -5.86 21.15
N ARG A 120 -15.14 -4.68 21.26
CA ARG A 120 -14.44 -3.44 21.61
C ARG A 120 -13.71 -3.52 22.93
N GLU A 121 -14.37 -4.07 23.95
CA GLU A 121 -13.77 -4.24 25.26
C GLU A 121 -12.49 -5.09 25.19
N CYS A 122 -12.40 -6.02 24.24
CA CYS A 122 -11.26 -6.90 24.10
C CYS A 122 -10.03 -6.26 23.45
N LEU A 123 -10.19 -5.21 22.66
CA LEU A 123 -9.12 -4.63 21.85
C LEU A 123 -8.33 -3.58 22.63
N ALA A 124 -7.00 -3.67 22.54
CA ALA A 124 -6.11 -2.63 23.05
C ALA A 124 -6.00 -1.44 22.07
N VAL A 125 -5.93 -1.73 20.76
CA VAL A 125 -5.81 -0.73 19.70
C VAL A 125 -6.27 -1.29 18.36
N VAL A 126 -6.76 -0.42 17.48
CA VAL A 126 -7.01 -0.70 16.07
C VAL A 126 -5.96 0.00 15.22
N LEU A 127 -5.22 -0.76 14.42
CA LEU A 127 -4.28 -0.23 13.43
C LEU A 127 -5.01 -0.04 12.10
N ILE A 128 -5.02 1.18 11.56
CA ILE A 128 -5.75 1.50 10.32
C ILE A 128 -4.78 1.49 9.13
N ALA A 129 -5.09 0.67 8.12
CA ALA A 129 -4.37 0.56 6.85
C ALA A 129 -5.33 0.61 5.65
N PRO A 130 -4.89 1.07 4.46
CA PRO A 130 -3.77 1.98 4.27
C PRO A 130 -4.09 3.39 4.80
N PHE A 131 -3.07 4.14 5.20
CA PHE A 131 -3.23 5.52 5.63
C PHE A 131 -3.51 6.44 4.45
N ASP A 132 -4.65 7.09 4.50
CA ASP A 132 -4.92 8.28 3.71
C ASP A 132 -4.40 9.49 4.50
N GLU A 133 -3.35 10.15 3.97
CA GLU A 133 -2.69 11.34 4.56
C GLU A 133 -3.69 12.45 4.93
N ALA A 134 -4.88 12.46 4.33
CA ALA A 134 -5.87 13.51 4.50
C ALA A 134 -6.50 13.61 5.91
N THR A 135 -6.27 12.67 6.85
CA THR A 135 -7.14 12.58 8.05
C THR A 135 -6.52 12.56 9.44
N THR A 136 -5.21 12.40 9.65
CA THR A 136 -4.59 12.55 11.00
C THR A 136 -3.08 12.79 10.92
N ASN A 137 -2.50 13.56 11.85
CA ASN A 137 -1.06 13.85 11.94
C ASN A 137 -0.18 12.64 12.35
N GLY A 138 -0.59 11.41 12.02
CA GLY A 138 0.05 10.20 12.54
C GLY A 138 -0.18 9.97 14.04
N GLU A 139 -1.15 10.66 14.64
CA GLU A 139 -1.48 10.59 16.06
C GLU A 139 -2.51 9.50 16.36
N VAL A 140 -2.47 8.97 17.58
CA VAL A 140 -3.51 8.04 18.07
C VAL A 140 -4.83 8.80 18.20
N SER A 141 -5.84 8.34 17.46
CA SER A 141 -7.20 8.85 17.50
C SER A 141 -8.14 7.87 18.23
N SER A 142 -9.44 8.16 18.22
CA SER A 142 -10.46 7.24 18.71
C SER A 142 -11.34 6.73 17.57
N LEU A 143 -11.59 5.42 17.56
CA LEU A 143 -12.51 4.74 16.65
C LEU A 143 -13.49 3.92 17.49
N ALA A 144 -14.77 4.31 17.48
CA ALA A 144 -15.81 3.70 18.33
C ALA A 144 -15.44 3.62 19.84
N GLY A 145 -14.66 4.59 20.32
CA GLY A 145 -14.20 4.63 21.72
C GLY A 145 -12.94 3.82 22.02
N ILE A 146 -12.31 3.21 21.01
CA ILE A 146 -11.05 2.46 21.13
C ILE A 146 -9.90 3.32 20.56
N PRO A 147 -8.69 3.27 21.13
CA PRO A 147 -7.51 3.82 20.50
C PRO A 147 -7.34 3.30 19.07
N ALA A 148 -7.15 4.20 18.12
CA ALA A 148 -6.93 3.88 16.73
C ALA A 148 -5.69 4.60 16.21
N ALA A 149 -4.69 3.82 15.79
CA ALA A 149 -3.42 4.34 15.31
C ALA A 149 -3.30 4.13 13.80
N PRO A 150 -3.05 5.18 13.01
CA PRO A 150 -2.79 5.03 11.59
C PRO A 150 -1.43 4.37 11.34
N LEU A 151 -1.36 3.41 10.41
CA LEU A 151 -0.07 2.88 9.95
C LEU A 151 0.52 3.78 8.88
N PRO A 152 1.81 4.15 8.93
CA PRO A 152 2.40 5.00 7.91
C PRO A 152 2.31 4.35 6.51
N PRO A 153 2.31 5.16 5.42
CA PRO A 153 2.41 4.63 4.07
C PRO A 153 3.62 3.69 3.95
N ALA A 154 3.45 2.62 3.17
CA ALA A 154 4.49 1.62 2.96
C ALA A 154 5.81 2.27 2.52
N ALA A 155 6.94 1.73 3.00
CA ALA A 155 8.32 2.12 2.67
C ALA A 155 8.86 3.45 3.23
N HIS A 156 8.09 4.25 3.98
CA HIS A 156 8.53 5.58 4.44
C HIS A 156 8.86 5.71 5.93
N ALA A 157 8.32 4.83 6.77
CA ALA A 157 8.57 4.84 8.20
C ALA A 157 8.34 3.47 8.83
N ILE A 158 9.01 3.23 9.95
CA ILE A 158 8.76 2.11 10.84
C ILE A 158 7.93 2.65 12.01
N ALA A 159 6.70 2.14 12.18
CA ALA A 159 5.86 2.50 13.31
C ALA A 159 6.24 1.69 14.56
N GLN A 160 6.54 2.39 15.65
CA GLN A 160 6.69 1.81 16.97
C GLN A 160 5.41 2.05 17.78
N LEU A 161 4.68 0.99 18.05
CA LEU A 161 3.50 1.00 18.91
C LEU A 161 3.88 0.70 20.36
N SER A 162 3.42 1.53 21.29
CA SER A 162 3.57 1.34 22.73
C SER A 162 2.21 1.03 23.35
N LEU A 163 2.14 -0.07 24.11
CA LEU A 163 0.93 -0.53 24.80
C LEU A 163 1.14 -0.56 26.32
N GLY A 164 0.34 0.21 27.04
CA GLY A 164 0.38 0.38 28.50
C GLY A 164 1.17 1.62 28.97
N GLY A 165 1.28 1.77 30.29
CA GLY A 165 1.87 2.96 30.93
C GLY A 165 0.86 4.09 31.17
N PRO A 166 1.28 5.24 31.72
CA PRO A 166 0.38 6.35 32.08
C PRO A 166 -0.38 6.95 30.88
N ASN A 167 0.15 6.75 29.66
CA ASN A 167 -0.44 7.29 28.43
C ASN A 167 -1.31 6.27 27.66
N GLY A 168 -1.44 5.03 28.15
CA GLY A 168 -2.29 4.00 27.53
C GLY A 168 -1.76 3.43 26.21
N VAL A 169 -1.94 4.13 25.10
CA VAL A 169 -1.51 3.71 23.75
C VAL A 169 -0.79 4.86 23.07
N GLY A 170 0.39 4.59 22.51
CA GLY A 170 1.16 5.57 21.74
C GLY A 170 1.70 4.98 20.45
N ILE A 171 1.84 5.80 19.41
CA ILE A 171 2.52 5.43 18.17
C ILE A 171 3.61 6.47 17.87
N GLN A 172 4.78 6.00 17.50
CA GLN A 172 5.89 6.83 17.02
C GLN A 172 6.34 6.33 15.65
N ASN A 173 6.34 7.20 14.65
CA ASN A 173 6.81 6.88 13.32
C ASN A 173 8.28 7.25 13.18
N HIS A 174 9.13 6.24 13.00
CA HIS A 174 10.55 6.42 12.71
C HIS A 174 10.73 6.49 11.21
N ARG A 175 10.89 7.70 10.67
CA ARG A 175 11.06 7.92 9.22
C ARG A 175 12.33 7.22 8.75
N VAL A 176 12.23 6.46 7.66
CA VAL A 176 13.39 5.91 6.97
C VAL A 176 13.84 6.95 5.96
N THR A 177 14.98 7.59 6.20
CA THR A 177 15.56 8.63 5.34
C THR A 177 16.68 8.06 4.47
N GLU A 178 17.01 8.74 3.39
CA GLU A 178 18.11 8.36 2.48
C GLU A 178 19.49 8.34 3.17
N ASP A 179 19.63 9.11 4.25
CA ASP A 179 20.85 9.14 5.08
C ASP A 179 21.01 7.94 6.02
N ALA A 180 20.02 7.04 6.08
CA ALA A 180 20.13 5.83 6.90
C ALA A 180 21.06 4.81 6.23
N ASP A 181 22.08 4.36 6.96
CA ASP A 181 22.98 3.31 6.46
C ASP A 181 22.17 2.01 6.21
N PRO A 182 22.11 1.51 4.96
CA PRO A 182 21.38 0.29 4.68
C PRO A 182 22.13 -0.91 5.29
N ASP A 183 21.37 -1.84 5.85
CA ASP A 183 21.93 -3.12 6.30
C ASP A 183 22.68 -3.80 5.14
N PRO A 184 23.93 -4.26 5.33
CA PRO A 184 24.75 -4.75 4.24
C PRO A 184 24.21 -6.01 3.56
N ASP A 185 23.44 -6.85 4.27
CA ASP A 185 22.88 -8.07 3.70
C ASP A 185 21.59 -7.78 2.95
N VAL A 186 20.75 -6.87 3.46
CA VAL A 186 19.61 -6.33 2.71
C VAL A 186 20.09 -5.58 1.46
N ALA A 187 21.15 -4.77 1.57
CA ALA A 187 21.73 -4.03 0.46
C ALA A 187 22.26 -4.95 -0.64
N LYS A 188 22.94 -6.06 -0.28
CA LYS A 188 23.36 -7.09 -1.26
C LYS A 188 22.17 -7.72 -1.97
N LEU A 189 21.10 -8.02 -1.22
CA LEU A 189 19.88 -8.61 -1.78
C LEU A 189 19.20 -7.67 -2.77
N VAL A 190 19.05 -6.39 -2.39
CA VAL A 190 18.53 -5.34 -3.27
C VAL A 190 19.45 -5.14 -4.48
N ALA A 191 20.77 -5.05 -4.30
CA ALA A 191 21.72 -4.90 -5.41
C ALA A 191 21.69 -6.09 -6.38
N SER A 192 21.54 -7.33 -5.87
CA SER A 192 21.37 -8.52 -6.70
C SER A 192 20.06 -8.47 -7.49
N TYR A 193 18.98 -8.04 -6.86
CA TYR A 193 17.70 -7.84 -7.54
C TYR A 193 17.78 -6.77 -8.62
N LEU A 194 18.35 -5.61 -8.30
CA LEU A 194 18.54 -4.51 -9.25
C LEU A 194 19.48 -4.91 -10.40
N ARG A 195 20.48 -5.78 -10.15
CA ARG A 195 21.32 -6.34 -11.21
C ARG A 195 20.55 -7.31 -12.10
N GLN A 196 19.76 -8.21 -11.53
CA GLN A 196 18.88 -9.10 -12.31
C GLN A 196 17.86 -8.30 -13.12
N LEU A 197 17.28 -7.25 -12.52
CA LEU A 197 16.42 -6.30 -13.20
C LEU A 197 17.20 -5.57 -14.29
N GLY A 198 18.42 -5.07 -14.07
CA GLY A 198 19.24 -4.40 -15.07
C GLY A 198 19.67 -5.31 -16.24
N GLU A 199 19.96 -6.57 -15.96
CA GLU A 199 20.24 -7.62 -16.95
C GLU A 199 18.97 -8.02 -17.74
N THR A 200 17.78 -7.85 -17.14
CA THR A 200 16.47 -8.02 -17.80
C THR A 200 15.84 -6.69 -18.28
N ALA A 201 16.40 -5.53 -17.94
CA ALA A 201 15.81 -4.19 -18.19
C ALA A 201 16.00 -3.73 -19.64
N GLY A 202 16.73 -4.52 -20.44
CA GLY A 202 16.72 -4.43 -21.90
C GLY A 202 15.72 -5.37 -22.57
N GLN A 203 14.97 -6.19 -21.82
CA GLN A 203 14.03 -7.15 -22.36
C GLN A 203 12.68 -6.99 -21.66
N SER A 204 11.70 -6.43 -22.37
CA SER A 204 10.30 -6.76 -22.12
C SER A 204 10.20 -8.27 -21.90
N VAL A 205 9.91 -8.74 -20.68
CA VAL A 205 9.70 -10.18 -20.43
C VAL A 205 8.47 -10.56 -21.25
N PRO A 206 8.62 -11.33 -22.35
CA PRO A 206 7.49 -11.59 -23.22
C PRO A 206 6.43 -12.38 -22.44
N GLY A 207 5.24 -11.81 -22.27
CA GLY A 207 4.09 -12.50 -21.70
C GLY A 207 3.74 -12.18 -20.24
N VAL A 208 4.38 -11.21 -19.56
CA VAL A 208 3.84 -10.66 -18.30
C VAL A 208 2.93 -9.47 -18.63
N PRO A 209 1.60 -9.57 -18.42
CA PRO A 209 0.68 -8.46 -18.69
C PRO A 209 0.99 -7.23 -17.82
N TRP A 210 0.74 -6.02 -18.31
CA TRP A 210 0.98 -4.80 -17.53
C TRP A 210 0.13 -4.75 -16.25
N THR A 211 -1.03 -5.43 -16.27
CA THR A 211 -1.87 -5.65 -15.10
C THR A 211 -1.18 -6.35 -13.94
N MET A 212 -0.18 -7.21 -14.20
CA MET A 212 0.63 -7.85 -13.15
C MET A 212 1.72 -6.92 -12.60
N LYS A 213 2.28 -6.03 -13.44
CA LYS A 213 3.20 -4.97 -12.99
C LYS A 213 2.49 -3.92 -12.12
N SER A 214 1.19 -3.71 -12.33
CA SER A 214 0.40 -2.76 -11.54
C SER A 214 0.46 -3.03 -10.04
N VAL A 215 0.53 -4.30 -9.66
CA VAL A 215 0.57 -4.68 -8.25
C VAL A 215 1.97 -4.52 -7.66
N GLU A 216 3.01 -4.76 -8.46
CA GLU A 216 4.41 -4.50 -8.10
C GLU A 216 4.65 -3.01 -7.85
N TYR A 217 4.08 -2.13 -8.68
CA TYR A 217 4.22 -0.68 -8.51
C TYR A 217 3.21 -0.07 -7.54
N GLN A 218 2.23 -0.85 -7.07
CA GLN A 218 1.08 -0.38 -6.28
C GLN A 218 0.25 0.70 -7.00
N PHE A 219 0.39 0.80 -8.33
CA PHE A 219 -0.47 1.58 -9.22
C PHE A 219 -0.43 0.96 -10.61
N ALA A 220 -1.54 1.06 -11.36
CA ALA A 220 -1.61 0.62 -12.74
C ALA A 220 -0.97 1.65 -13.66
N PRO A 221 0.14 1.31 -14.35
CA PRO A 221 0.77 2.24 -15.27
C PRO A 221 -0.12 2.44 -16.51
N ALA A 222 0.05 3.56 -17.21
CA ALA A 222 -0.79 3.95 -18.34
C ALA A 222 -0.92 2.86 -19.42
N GLN A 223 0.14 2.07 -19.63
CA GLN A 223 0.15 0.94 -20.56
C GLN A 223 -0.89 -0.13 -20.17
N ALA A 224 -1.10 -0.38 -18.87
CA ALA A 224 -2.13 -1.31 -18.40
C ALA A 224 -3.54 -0.80 -18.74
N CYS A 225 -3.76 0.51 -18.64
CA CYS A 225 -5.03 1.12 -19.06
C CYS A 225 -5.23 1.02 -20.57
N GLY A 226 -4.16 1.17 -21.36
CA GLY A 226 -4.18 1.08 -22.83
C GLY A 226 -4.60 -0.29 -23.38
N GLU A 227 -4.49 -1.37 -22.59
CA GLU A 227 -4.96 -2.70 -22.98
C GLU A 227 -6.48 -2.76 -23.19
N CYS A 228 -7.25 -1.94 -22.44
CA CYS A 228 -8.72 -1.89 -22.53
C CYS A 228 -9.26 -0.52 -22.99
N HIS A 229 -8.48 0.55 -22.83
CA HIS A 229 -8.85 1.93 -23.15
C HIS A 229 -7.88 2.57 -24.18
N PRO A 230 -7.77 2.02 -25.40
CA PRO A 230 -6.78 2.46 -26.37
C PRO A 230 -6.97 3.92 -26.80
N ALA A 231 -8.22 4.38 -26.94
CA ALA A 231 -8.51 5.75 -27.35
C ALA A 231 -8.08 6.79 -26.30
N GLN A 232 -8.38 6.53 -25.03
CA GLN A 232 -7.99 7.37 -23.89
C GLN A 232 -6.48 7.35 -23.70
N TYR A 233 -5.86 6.17 -23.78
CA TYR A 233 -4.42 6.02 -23.71
C TYR A 233 -3.72 6.82 -24.83
N ASP A 234 -4.21 6.74 -26.06
CA ASP A 234 -3.66 7.49 -27.18
C ASP A 234 -3.83 9.02 -27.00
N ALA A 235 -4.95 9.47 -26.42
CA ALA A 235 -5.16 10.88 -26.10
C ALA A 235 -4.17 11.36 -25.03
N TRP A 236 -4.03 10.61 -23.93
CA TRP A 236 -3.06 10.88 -22.87
C TRP A 236 -1.63 10.91 -23.40
N ARG A 237 -1.24 9.91 -24.22
CA ARG A 237 0.14 9.76 -24.75
C ARG A 237 0.59 10.96 -25.57
N ARG A 238 -0.34 11.68 -26.20
CA ARG A 238 -0.06 12.92 -26.96
C ARG A 238 -0.05 14.18 -26.10
N GLY A 239 -0.51 14.09 -24.86
CA GLY A 239 -0.62 15.22 -23.94
C GLY A 239 0.69 15.57 -23.23
N PRO A 240 0.75 16.77 -22.62
CA PRO A 240 1.94 17.24 -21.91
C PRO A 240 2.28 16.39 -20.68
N HIS A 241 1.28 15.78 -20.04
CA HIS A 241 1.46 14.89 -18.89
C HIS A 241 2.23 13.62 -19.25
N ALA A 242 1.99 13.01 -20.41
CA ALA A 242 2.79 11.86 -20.83
C ALA A 242 4.26 12.23 -21.09
N GLY A 243 4.50 13.45 -21.60
CA GLY A 243 5.83 13.95 -21.95
C GLY A 243 6.59 14.68 -20.83
N SER A 244 6.05 14.75 -19.61
CA SER A 244 6.55 15.61 -18.54
C SER A 244 8.00 15.31 -18.13
N VAL A 245 8.39 14.04 -18.03
CA VAL A 245 9.78 13.63 -17.74
C VAL A 245 10.72 13.96 -18.91
N ALA A 246 10.27 13.70 -20.14
CA ALA A 246 11.07 13.99 -21.34
C ALA A 246 11.37 15.49 -21.46
N ALA A 247 10.39 16.34 -21.14
CA ALA A 247 10.56 17.79 -21.08
C ALA A 247 11.66 18.20 -20.06
N LEU A 248 11.64 17.62 -18.85
CA LEU A 248 12.69 17.89 -17.86
C LEU A 248 14.07 17.41 -18.30
N LYS A 249 14.17 16.24 -18.94
CA LYS A 249 15.43 15.72 -19.48
C LYS A 249 16.00 16.68 -20.53
N LEU A 250 15.18 17.18 -21.45
CA LEU A 250 15.58 18.15 -22.48
C LEU A 250 16.14 19.45 -21.88
N GLU A 251 15.60 19.89 -20.74
CA GLU A 251 16.05 21.09 -20.04
C GLU A 251 17.22 20.84 -19.06
N ASN A 252 17.71 19.60 -18.92
CA ASN A 252 18.66 19.18 -17.88
C ASN A 252 18.18 19.48 -16.45
N ARG A 253 16.86 19.38 -16.21
CA ARG A 253 16.19 19.62 -14.92
C ARG A 253 15.57 18.36 -14.34
N ALA A 254 16.05 17.20 -14.77
CA ALA A 254 15.61 15.89 -14.32
C ALA A 254 16.12 15.53 -12.90
N MET A 255 16.01 16.47 -11.95
CA MET A 255 16.36 16.30 -10.55
C MET A 255 15.15 15.79 -9.74
N THR A 256 15.42 15.13 -8.61
CA THR A 256 14.40 14.51 -7.76
C THR A 256 13.27 15.48 -7.40
N ASP A 257 13.61 16.73 -7.05
CA ASP A 257 12.63 17.77 -6.69
C ASP A 257 11.66 18.13 -7.82
N CYS A 258 12.05 17.97 -9.08
CA CYS A 258 11.16 18.19 -10.23
C CYS A 258 10.37 16.92 -10.58
N MET A 259 10.95 15.75 -10.31
CA MET A 259 10.32 14.46 -10.60
C MET A 259 9.13 14.14 -9.70
N VAL A 260 9.03 14.75 -8.51
CA VAL A 260 7.87 14.56 -7.61
C VAL A 260 6.54 14.96 -8.25
N CYS A 261 6.57 15.92 -9.20
CA CYS A 261 5.41 16.36 -9.96
C CYS A 261 5.40 15.82 -11.40
N HIS A 262 6.57 15.57 -11.99
CA HIS A 262 6.67 15.19 -13.40
C HIS A 262 6.69 13.68 -13.63
N SER A 263 6.89 12.85 -12.60
CA SER A 263 6.90 11.41 -12.75
C SER A 263 5.92 10.74 -11.79
N GLU A 264 4.89 10.11 -12.35
CA GLU A 264 3.95 9.31 -11.57
C GLU A 264 4.66 8.12 -10.92
N TYR A 265 5.55 7.46 -11.66
CA TYR A 265 6.36 6.38 -11.12
C TYR A 265 7.14 6.82 -9.88
N LEU A 266 7.88 7.94 -9.94
CA LEU A 266 8.60 8.44 -8.77
C LEU A 266 7.64 8.90 -7.66
N ARG A 267 6.52 9.54 -8.00
CA ARG A 267 5.54 10.00 -7.01
C ARG A 267 4.93 8.83 -6.22
N ARG A 268 4.69 7.70 -6.88
CA ARG A 268 4.07 6.49 -6.32
C ARG A 268 5.07 5.57 -5.65
N THR A 269 6.22 5.34 -6.28
CA THR A 269 7.20 4.34 -5.82
C THR A 269 8.34 4.96 -5.03
N ARG A 270 8.64 6.25 -5.28
CA ARG A 270 9.79 7.00 -4.73
C ARG A 270 11.15 6.54 -5.27
N TRP A 271 11.13 5.80 -6.38
CA TRP A 271 12.32 5.38 -7.10
C TRP A 271 12.48 6.22 -8.37
N LEU A 272 13.73 6.53 -8.72
CA LEU A 272 14.06 7.04 -10.04
C LEU A 272 14.08 5.85 -11.02
N PRO A 273 13.34 5.91 -12.14
CA PRO A 273 13.41 4.87 -13.15
C PRO A 273 14.81 4.80 -13.76
N ALA A 274 15.24 3.61 -14.17
CA ALA A 274 16.46 3.47 -14.96
C ALA A 274 16.35 4.31 -16.25
N ALA A 275 17.46 4.89 -16.70
CA ALA A 275 17.48 5.90 -17.77
C ALA A 275 16.80 5.48 -19.10
N SER A 276 16.60 4.17 -19.32
CA SER A 276 15.99 3.56 -20.51
C SER A 276 14.47 3.39 -20.46
N GLU A 277 13.79 3.65 -19.33
CA GLU A 277 12.34 3.54 -19.23
C GLU A 277 11.69 4.91 -19.49
N ASP A 278 11.51 5.25 -20.77
CA ASP A 278 10.86 6.50 -21.24
C ASP A 278 9.34 6.57 -20.99
N GLY A 279 8.83 5.85 -20.00
CA GLY A 279 7.40 5.65 -19.76
C GLY A 279 6.82 6.30 -18.51
N GLY A 280 7.54 7.22 -17.85
CA GLY A 280 7.23 7.61 -16.47
C GLY A 280 6.76 9.04 -16.27
N GLY A 281 6.00 9.62 -17.22
CA GLY A 281 5.38 10.95 -17.06
C GLY A 281 4.31 11.01 -15.97
N VAL A 282 3.45 12.02 -15.99
CA VAL A 282 2.20 12.00 -15.21
C VAL A 282 1.22 11.07 -15.92
N GLU A 283 0.75 10.01 -15.24
CA GLU A 283 -0.02 8.92 -15.85
C GLU A 283 -1.51 8.95 -15.47
N CYS A 284 -2.30 8.00 -16.01
CA CYS A 284 -3.74 7.86 -15.74
C CYS A 284 -4.05 7.80 -14.24
N SER A 285 -3.20 7.12 -13.47
CA SER A 285 -3.36 6.96 -12.03
C SER A 285 -3.21 8.25 -11.23
N ALA A 286 -2.64 9.31 -11.82
CA ALA A 286 -2.52 10.60 -11.15
C ALA A 286 -3.88 11.23 -10.86
N CYS A 287 -4.88 10.94 -11.71
CA CYS A 287 -6.22 11.51 -11.61
C CYS A 287 -7.29 10.47 -11.28
N HIS A 288 -7.14 9.23 -11.77
CA HIS A 288 -8.18 8.19 -11.70
C HIS A 288 -8.03 7.22 -10.51
N GLY A 289 -7.13 7.50 -9.56
CA GLY A 289 -6.78 6.59 -8.46
C GLY A 289 -5.70 5.58 -8.87
N ASP A 290 -5.30 4.66 -7.99
CA ASP A 290 -4.21 3.72 -8.30
C ASP A 290 -4.55 2.76 -9.46
N GLY A 291 -5.83 2.51 -9.75
CA GLY A 291 -6.29 1.69 -10.86
C GLY A 291 -5.91 0.20 -10.81
N VAL A 292 -5.28 -0.29 -9.73
CA VAL A 292 -4.79 -1.67 -9.63
C VAL A 292 -5.96 -2.64 -9.60
N VAL A 293 -6.92 -2.42 -8.69
CA VAL A 293 -8.08 -3.31 -8.55
C VAL A 293 -8.94 -3.27 -9.81
N HIS A 294 -9.14 -2.09 -10.41
CA HIS A 294 -9.85 -1.95 -11.67
C HIS A 294 -9.16 -2.70 -12.81
N ALA A 295 -7.85 -2.56 -12.98
CA ALA A 295 -7.10 -3.23 -14.05
C ALA A 295 -7.17 -4.76 -13.94
N LEU A 296 -7.20 -5.31 -12.71
CA LEU A 296 -7.30 -6.74 -12.46
C LEU A 296 -8.72 -7.29 -12.62
N THR A 297 -9.72 -6.58 -12.08
CA THR A 297 -11.11 -7.09 -11.99
C THR A 297 -12.02 -6.61 -13.10
N ARG A 298 -11.63 -5.54 -13.80
CA ARG A 298 -12.44 -4.80 -14.77
C ARG A 298 -13.72 -4.19 -14.17
N ASP A 299 -13.78 -4.09 -12.83
CA ASP A 299 -14.93 -3.50 -12.14
C ASP A 299 -14.89 -1.96 -12.26
N PRO A 300 -15.87 -1.32 -12.94
CA PRO A 300 -15.90 0.13 -13.07
C PRO A 300 -16.20 0.87 -11.76
N ALA A 301 -16.64 0.17 -10.69
CA ALA A 301 -16.80 0.76 -9.36
C ALA A 301 -15.46 0.94 -8.62
N ARG A 302 -14.36 0.40 -9.16
CA ARG A 302 -13.02 0.39 -8.54
C ARG A 302 -12.05 1.41 -9.17
N ILE A 303 -12.57 2.46 -9.81
CA ILE A 303 -11.80 3.52 -10.46
C ILE A 303 -12.52 4.86 -10.35
N ASP A 304 -11.77 5.96 -10.18
CA ASP A 304 -12.35 7.30 -10.15
C ASP A 304 -12.55 7.83 -11.57
N ARG A 305 -13.78 7.74 -12.09
CA ARG A 305 -14.10 8.21 -13.45
C ARG A 305 -14.17 9.72 -13.61
N THR A 306 -14.36 10.44 -12.52
CA THR A 306 -14.50 11.90 -12.50
C THR A 306 -13.51 12.46 -11.49
N PRO A 307 -12.25 12.66 -11.89
CA PRO A 307 -11.23 13.22 -11.02
C PRO A 307 -11.63 14.59 -10.48
N LEU A 308 -11.24 14.88 -9.24
CA LEU A 308 -11.46 16.18 -8.62
C LEU A 308 -10.48 17.22 -9.17
N ASP A 309 -10.95 18.44 -9.41
CA ASP A 309 -10.10 19.56 -9.89
C ASP A 309 -8.98 19.89 -8.88
N ALA A 310 -9.19 19.60 -7.60
CA ALA A 310 -8.20 19.77 -6.54
C ALA A 310 -6.93 18.93 -6.77
N LEU A 311 -7.00 17.81 -7.52
CA LEU A 311 -5.84 16.98 -7.82
C LEU A 311 -4.81 17.72 -8.67
N CYS A 312 -5.24 18.66 -9.50
CA CYS A 312 -4.33 19.47 -10.30
C CYS A 312 -3.41 20.34 -9.42
N GLN A 313 -3.90 20.76 -8.25
CA GLN A 313 -3.17 21.65 -7.34
C GLN A 313 -2.06 20.92 -6.55
N VAL A 314 -1.99 19.59 -6.61
CA VAL A 314 -0.86 18.83 -6.05
C VAL A 314 0.46 19.23 -6.73
N CYS A 315 0.42 19.54 -8.03
CA CYS A 315 1.59 19.97 -8.80
C CYS A 315 1.48 21.45 -9.21
N HIS A 316 0.29 21.91 -9.58
CA HIS A 316 0.05 23.28 -10.00
C HIS A 316 -0.35 24.18 -8.83
N THR A 317 0.65 24.51 -8.02
CA THR A 317 0.55 25.51 -6.94
C THR A 317 0.87 26.92 -7.45
N PRO A 318 0.55 27.99 -6.69
CA PRO A 318 0.95 29.35 -7.06
C PRO A 318 2.46 29.53 -7.28
N ASP A 319 3.29 28.80 -6.54
CA ASP A 319 4.76 28.88 -6.67
C ASP A 319 5.28 28.18 -7.93
N HIS A 320 4.63 27.09 -8.34
CA HIS A 320 5.04 26.26 -9.48
C HIS A 320 4.34 26.65 -10.79
N SER A 321 3.13 27.21 -10.72
CA SER A 321 2.27 27.55 -11.86
C SER A 321 1.30 28.68 -11.49
N PRO A 322 1.79 29.93 -11.37
CA PRO A 322 1.03 31.07 -10.83
C PRO A 322 -0.21 31.50 -11.64
N HIS A 323 -0.35 31.00 -12.87
CA HIS A 323 -1.46 31.30 -13.77
C HIS A 323 -2.27 30.05 -14.15
N PHE A 324 -2.13 28.97 -13.39
CA PHE A 324 -2.85 27.74 -13.67
C PHE A 324 -4.30 27.81 -13.20
N GLU A 325 -5.22 27.55 -14.13
CA GLU A 325 -6.66 27.47 -13.86
C GLU A 325 -7.12 26.01 -13.92
N PRO A 326 -7.49 25.37 -12.79
CA PRO A 326 -7.78 23.93 -12.73
C PRO A 326 -8.87 23.46 -13.70
N VAL A 327 -9.95 24.22 -13.86
CA VAL A 327 -11.06 23.86 -14.74
C VAL A 327 -10.61 23.86 -16.20
N ALA A 328 -9.87 24.89 -16.63
CA ALA A 328 -9.34 24.97 -17.99
C ALA A 328 -8.28 23.90 -18.25
N GLY A 329 -7.41 23.64 -17.27
CA GLY A 329 -6.42 22.58 -17.32
C GLY A 329 -7.04 21.20 -17.51
N ARG A 330 -8.11 20.90 -16.77
CA ARG A 330 -8.85 19.64 -16.91
C ARG A 330 -9.49 19.48 -18.29
N GLU A 331 -10.14 20.52 -18.81
CA GLU A 331 -10.73 20.47 -20.16
C GLU A 331 -9.67 20.22 -21.24
N ALA A 332 -8.44 20.75 -21.07
CA ALA A 332 -7.36 20.57 -22.03
C ALA A 332 -6.80 19.13 -22.12
N ILE A 333 -6.99 18.31 -21.09
CA ILE A 333 -6.47 16.92 -21.01
C ILE A 333 -7.58 15.86 -21.01
N ARG A 334 -8.84 16.29 -21.09
CA ARG A 334 -10.02 15.43 -21.06
C ARG A 334 -10.07 14.48 -22.28
N HIS A 335 -10.48 13.24 -22.04
CA HIS A 335 -10.58 12.17 -23.04
C HIS A 335 -11.73 11.20 -22.73
#